data_AF-A0A349LPM4-F1
#
_entry.id   AF-A0A349LPM4-F1
#
_cell.length_a   1.000
_cell.length_b   1.000
_cell.length_c   1.000
_cell.angle_alpha   90.00
_cell.angle_beta   90.00
_cell.angle_gamma   90.00
#
_symmetry.space_group_name_H-M   'P 1'
#
loop_
_entity.id
_entity.type
_entity.pdbx_description
1 polymer ?
#
loop_
_entity_poly.entity_id
_entity_poly.type
_entity_poly.pdbx_seq_one_letter_code
_entity_poly.pdbx_strand_id
1 'polypeptide(L)'
;MSAFKCAATLRCTALFVFGMAHSFNASAADFLQYRAFATQQQASAGLYGRSSDFQTVHSVSLDSQRTYNQHSLQFAASSWLTLQSGADRVDSKVSEAWWGYDVGNWQWSIGKRKRDFDVNFAMRPLDMFSPTDPFALYSLVAPGVLQVAGDWFGDGYTMTLLCNQTQPQFLNYGQPLAASWGCGARWYQQVDALEWQAVAHHDTALGYRVGASLQQVINDAFAWQSSLLWQQHSMQTEYVARVVTQVNPSTTPDLPLVRVVEGRPATQWSIGLNYTSSLGFNLLAEYGYDGQAPAAASWQAFRDKVAQGPLQPIELQTSLQLFASAHLSRQQYFLHVRRSGEHALQPVLSVMYQPAVRGLLINGSLSYSAGEHSQLSFGFKRYLGPQQGAFALLGLHSEAVAGFQYVF
;
A
#
# COMPACT_ATOMS: atom_id res chain seq x y z
N MET A 1 -44.97 -3.98 -5.41
CA MET A 1 -44.87 -2.92 -6.43
C MET A 1 -44.29 -1.67 -5.80
N SER A 2 -42.98 -1.46 -5.93
CA SER A 2 -42.33 -0.15 -5.78
C SER A 2 -40.93 -0.31 -6.36
N ALA A 3 -40.81 0.16 -7.59
CA ALA A 3 -39.68 -0.05 -8.47
C ALA A 3 -38.47 0.81 -8.08
N PHE A 4 -37.29 0.19 -8.21
CA PHE A 4 -36.03 0.74 -8.67
C PHE A 4 -35.99 2.27 -8.86
N LYS A 5 -35.40 2.98 -7.89
CA LYS A 5 -34.75 4.29 -8.11
C LYS A 5 -33.25 4.07 -8.18
N CYS A 6 -32.78 3.56 -9.32
CA CYS A 6 -31.37 3.49 -9.68
C CYS A 6 -31.22 4.10 -11.07
N ALA A 7 -31.36 5.43 -11.18
CA ALA A 7 -31.16 6.17 -12.43
C ALA A 7 -31.20 7.68 -12.15
N ALA A 8 -30.12 8.25 -11.61
CA ALA A 8 -29.95 9.71 -11.65
C ALA A 8 -28.48 10.16 -11.56
N THR A 9 -27.61 9.40 -10.88
CA THR A 9 -26.22 9.83 -10.61
C THR A 9 -25.22 9.49 -11.72
N LEU A 10 -25.56 8.61 -12.68
CA LEU A 10 -24.67 8.20 -13.77
C LEU A 10 -24.58 9.18 -14.96
N ARG A 11 -25.44 10.21 -15.01
CA ARG A 11 -25.49 11.12 -16.18
C ARG A 11 -24.55 12.33 -16.09
N CYS A 12 -23.98 12.65 -14.93
CA CYS A 12 -23.00 13.75 -14.83
C CYS A 12 -21.54 13.29 -14.83
N THR A 13 -21.26 12.01 -14.61
CA THR A 13 -19.89 11.48 -14.51
C THR A 13 -19.19 11.36 -15.87
N ALA A 14 -19.94 11.20 -16.97
CA ALA A 14 -19.37 11.06 -18.31
C ALA A 14 -18.91 12.40 -18.93
N LEU A 15 -19.42 13.55 -18.46
CA LEU A 15 -19.15 14.84 -19.11
C LEU A 15 -17.89 15.54 -18.59
N PHE A 16 -17.41 15.23 -17.39
CA PHE A 16 -16.21 15.86 -16.84
C PHE A 16 -14.90 15.25 -17.33
N VAL A 17 -14.93 14.00 -17.84
CA VAL A 17 -13.74 13.31 -18.36
C VAL A 17 -13.35 13.80 -19.77
N PHE A 18 -14.30 14.35 -20.54
CA PHE A 18 -14.05 14.81 -21.91
C PHE A 18 -13.56 16.27 -22.02
N GLY A 19 -13.60 17.06 -20.94
CA GLY A 19 -13.38 18.51 -21.00
C GLY A 19 -11.93 18.99 -20.87
N MET A 20 -10.98 18.16 -20.44
CA MET A 20 -9.59 18.60 -20.17
C MET A 20 -8.53 18.03 -21.14
N ALA A 21 -8.94 17.34 -22.20
CA ALA A 21 -8.02 16.69 -23.16
C ALA A 21 -7.58 17.60 -24.32
N HIS A 22 -7.80 18.91 -24.28
CA HIS A 22 -7.52 19.80 -25.41
C HIS A 22 -6.54 20.92 -25.02
N SER A 23 -5.28 20.55 -24.76
CA SER A 23 -4.07 21.36 -25.04
C SER A 23 -2.83 20.85 -24.30
N PHE A 24 -2.46 19.58 -24.50
CA PHE A 24 -1.07 19.16 -24.27
C PHE A 24 -0.52 18.68 -25.60
N ASN A 25 0.46 19.42 -26.15
CA ASN A 25 1.22 18.96 -27.31
C ASN A 25 2.02 17.72 -26.87
N ALA A 26 1.51 16.53 -27.22
CA ALA A 26 2.13 15.23 -26.96
C ALA A 26 3.45 15.01 -27.72
N SER A 27 3.93 15.96 -28.52
CA SER A 27 5.10 15.80 -29.39
C SER A 27 6.46 15.89 -28.69
N ALA A 28 6.50 16.01 -27.36
CA ALA A 28 7.74 16.28 -26.60
C ALA A 28 8.06 15.31 -25.46
N ALA A 29 7.21 14.31 -25.18
CA ALA A 29 7.47 13.28 -24.17
C ALA A 29 7.62 11.93 -24.87
N ASP A 30 8.56 11.09 -24.39
CA ASP A 30 8.70 9.71 -24.90
C ASP A 30 7.56 8.83 -24.38
N PHE A 31 6.97 9.25 -23.26
CA PHE A 31 5.84 8.59 -22.62
C PHE A 31 4.97 9.61 -21.89
N LEU A 32 3.66 9.53 -22.11
CA LEU A 32 2.66 10.29 -21.37
C LEU A 32 1.45 9.39 -21.10
N GLN A 33 1.07 9.29 -19.83
CA GLN A 33 -0.04 8.46 -19.40
C GLN A 33 -1.01 9.24 -18.52
N TYR A 34 -2.29 9.07 -18.84
CA TYR A 34 -3.42 9.61 -18.10
C TYR A 34 -4.21 8.47 -17.46
N ARG A 35 -4.63 8.66 -16.20
CA ARG A 35 -5.56 7.74 -15.52
C ARG A 35 -6.65 8.53 -14.81
N ALA A 36 -7.88 8.04 -14.88
CA ALA A 36 -9.02 8.57 -14.15
C ALA A 36 -9.82 7.43 -13.50
N PHE A 37 -10.14 7.58 -12.21
CA PHE A 37 -10.91 6.60 -11.45
C PHE A 37 -12.03 7.27 -10.66
N ALA A 38 -13.12 6.53 -10.49
CA ALA A 38 -14.21 6.85 -9.58
C ALA A 38 -14.39 5.68 -8.62
N THR A 39 -14.21 5.96 -7.33
CA THR A 39 -14.33 5.01 -6.23
C THR A 39 -15.57 5.34 -5.41
N GLN A 40 -16.39 4.34 -5.15
CA GLN A 40 -17.47 4.43 -4.18
C GLN A 40 -17.18 3.49 -3.01
N GLN A 41 -17.12 4.06 -1.81
CA GLN A 41 -16.89 3.32 -0.58
C GLN A 41 -18.14 3.36 0.31
N GLN A 42 -18.48 2.22 0.87
CA GLN A 42 -19.51 2.10 1.90
C GLN A 42 -18.86 1.74 3.23
N ALA A 43 -19.03 2.60 4.22
CA ALA A 43 -18.56 2.37 5.57
C ALA A 43 -19.68 2.56 6.60
N SER A 44 -19.67 1.75 7.66
CA SER A 44 -20.47 2.01 8.86
C SER A 44 -19.74 1.57 10.11
N ALA A 45 -19.11 2.54 10.77
CA ALA A 45 -18.20 2.27 11.87
C ALA A 45 -18.89 1.57 13.04
N GLY A 46 -18.44 0.36 13.38
CA GLY A 46 -18.89 -0.33 14.59
C GLY A 46 -18.46 0.40 15.86
N LEU A 47 -17.28 1.02 15.84
CA LEU A 47 -16.67 1.71 16.98
C LEU A 47 -17.28 3.10 17.30
N TYR A 48 -17.83 3.80 16.31
CA TYR A 48 -18.35 5.18 16.46
C TYR A 48 -19.88 5.27 16.47
N GLY A 49 -20.56 4.13 16.56
CA GLY A 49 -22.00 4.06 16.31
C GLY A 49 -22.30 3.98 14.81
N ARG A 50 -23.41 3.29 14.47
CA ARG A 50 -23.79 3.03 13.07
C ARG A 50 -24.26 4.32 12.38
N SER A 51 -23.34 5.10 11.84
CA SER A 51 -23.62 6.01 10.72
C SER A 51 -23.26 5.30 9.43
N SER A 52 -24.19 5.21 8.48
CA SER A 52 -23.86 4.74 7.13
C SER A 52 -23.42 5.93 6.30
N ASP A 53 -22.13 6.04 6.07
CA ASP A 53 -21.56 7.09 5.24
C ASP A 53 -21.18 6.49 3.88
N PHE A 54 -21.64 7.17 2.84
CA PHE A 54 -21.16 6.94 1.48
C PHE A 54 -20.16 8.01 1.15
N GLN A 55 -18.98 7.57 0.71
CA GLN A 55 -17.93 8.45 0.23
C GLN A 55 -17.67 8.12 -1.23
N THR A 56 -17.66 9.15 -2.07
CA THR A 56 -17.24 9.04 -3.47
C THR A 56 -15.92 9.77 -3.63
N VAL A 57 -14.93 9.11 -4.22
CA VAL A 57 -13.63 9.69 -4.51
C VAL A 57 -13.38 9.63 -6.02
N HIS A 58 -13.17 10.79 -6.63
CA HIS A 58 -12.68 10.89 -7.99
C HIS A 58 -11.19 11.16 -7.96
N SER A 59 -10.40 10.40 -8.73
CA SER A 59 -8.97 10.61 -8.80
C SER A 59 -8.48 10.67 -10.23
N VAL A 60 -7.55 11.58 -10.49
CA VAL A 60 -6.89 11.74 -11.79
C VAL A 60 -5.39 11.72 -11.56
N SER A 61 -4.64 11.01 -12.39
CA SER A 61 -3.17 11.06 -12.41
C SER A 61 -2.65 11.34 -13.80
N LEU A 62 -1.58 12.14 -13.85
CA LEU A 62 -0.75 12.35 -15.03
C LEU A 62 0.65 11.84 -14.73
N ASP A 63 1.23 11.12 -15.69
CA ASP A 63 2.57 10.56 -15.60
C ASP A 63 3.30 10.82 -16.91
N SER A 64 4.51 11.36 -16.83
CA SER A 64 5.30 11.74 -18.01
C SER A 64 6.77 11.43 -17.79
N GLN A 65 7.37 10.84 -18.82
CA GLN A 65 8.80 10.58 -18.87
C GLN A 65 9.41 11.12 -20.15
N ARG A 66 10.64 11.63 -20.04
CA ARG A 66 11.45 12.05 -21.16
C ARG A 66 12.91 11.71 -20.94
N THR A 67 13.54 11.14 -21.96
CA THR A 67 14.96 10.83 -22.00
C THR A 67 15.59 11.58 -23.16
N TYR A 68 16.68 12.30 -22.90
CA TYR A 68 17.44 13.00 -23.94
C TYR A 68 18.94 12.83 -23.69
N ASN A 69 19.62 12.17 -24.62
CA ASN A 69 21.01 11.74 -24.49
C ASN A 69 21.20 10.92 -23.20
N GLN A 70 21.99 11.44 -22.27
CA GLN A 70 22.30 10.83 -20.98
C GLN A 70 21.36 11.29 -19.86
N HIS A 71 20.37 12.14 -20.14
CA HIS A 71 19.49 12.72 -19.13
C HIS A 71 18.10 12.10 -19.16
N SER A 72 17.55 11.84 -17.98
CA SER A 72 16.15 11.40 -17.82
C SER A 72 15.39 12.37 -16.92
N LEU A 73 14.13 12.62 -17.23
CA LEU A 73 13.20 13.43 -16.43
C LEU A 73 11.90 12.66 -16.27
N GLN A 74 11.41 12.56 -15.04
CA GLN A 74 10.10 12.01 -14.71
C GLN A 74 9.29 13.04 -13.95
N PHE A 75 8.00 13.15 -14.29
CA PHE A 75 7.02 13.87 -13.50
C PHE A 75 5.72 13.08 -13.40
N ALA A 76 5.23 12.90 -12.19
CA ALA A 76 3.93 12.30 -11.94
C ALA A 76 3.18 13.05 -10.85
N ALA A 77 1.90 13.34 -11.09
CA ALA A 77 1.03 14.02 -10.15
C ALA A 77 -0.35 13.37 -10.12
N SER A 78 -0.97 13.37 -8.95
CA SER A 78 -2.31 12.86 -8.72
C SER A 78 -3.15 13.88 -7.97
N SER A 79 -4.43 13.98 -8.31
CA SER A 79 -5.42 14.81 -7.63
C SER A 79 -6.63 13.98 -7.26
N TRP A 80 -7.22 14.28 -6.10
CA TRP A 80 -8.40 13.61 -5.56
C TRP A 80 -9.48 14.63 -5.22
N LEU A 81 -10.72 14.33 -5.60
CA LEU A 81 -11.92 15.01 -5.12
C LEU A 81 -12.71 14.01 -4.29
N THR A 82 -12.80 14.27 -2.99
CA THR A 82 -13.63 13.51 -2.06
C THR A 82 -14.95 14.23 -1.85
N LEU A 83 -16.04 13.54 -2.13
CA LEU A 83 -17.40 14.00 -1.90
C LEU A 83 -17.98 13.21 -0.72
N GLN A 84 -18.30 13.89 0.37
CA GLN A 84 -18.94 13.34 1.56
C GLN A 84 -20.12 14.24 1.98
N SER A 85 -21.09 13.68 2.71
CA SER A 85 -22.22 14.45 3.22
C SER A 85 -21.75 15.65 4.05
N GLY A 86 -21.86 16.85 3.48
CA GLY A 86 -21.55 18.11 4.16
C GLY A 86 -20.16 18.70 3.93
N ALA A 87 -19.26 18.03 3.20
CA ALA A 87 -17.96 18.60 2.85
C ALA A 87 -17.36 17.96 1.58
N ASP A 88 -16.88 18.83 0.67
CA ASP A 88 -16.07 18.44 -0.47
C ASP A 88 -14.62 18.79 -0.17
N ARG A 89 -13.70 17.85 -0.44
CA ARG A 89 -12.26 18.06 -0.25
C ARG A 89 -11.51 17.75 -1.53
N VAL A 90 -10.72 18.72 -1.98
CA VAL A 90 -9.74 18.53 -3.04
C VAL A 90 -8.36 18.37 -2.42
N ASP A 91 -7.65 17.33 -2.83
CA ASP A 91 -6.26 17.07 -2.45
C ASP A 91 -5.44 16.86 -3.72
N SER A 92 -4.15 17.21 -3.69
CA SER A 92 -3.26 17.05 -4.84
C SER A 92 -1.83 16.82 -4.38
N LYS A 93 -1.17 15.86 -5.03
CA LYS A 93 0.16 15.40 -4.65
C LYS A 93 1.01 15.13 -5.88
N VAL A 94 2.20 15.73 -5.90
CA VAL A 94 3.28 15.30 -6.79
C VAL A 94 3.78 13.96 -6.26
N SER A 95 3.58 12.90 -7.05
CA SER A 95 3.94 11.53 -6.70
C SER A 95 5.42 11.29 -6.97
N GLU A 96 5.89 11.69 -8.15
CA GLU A 96 7.31 11.65 -8.53
C GLU A 96 7.70 12.93 -9.29
N ALA A 97 8.94 13.36 -9.09
CA ALA A 97 9.58 14.46 -9.80
C ALA A 97 11.10 14.29 -9.62
N TRP A 98 11.77 13.72 -10.62
CA TRP A 98 13.20 13.44 -10.52
C TRP A 98 13.93 13.63 -11.84
N TRP A 99 15.23 13.90 -11.72
CA TRP A 99 16.17 13.97 -12.82
C TRP A 99 17.24 12.90 -12.66
N GLY A 100 17.61 12.28 -13.77
CA GLY A 100 18.66 11.28 -13.83
C GLY A 100 19.73 11.60 -14.86
N TYR A 101 20.91 11.05 -14.63
CA TYR A 101 22.08 11.23 -15.50
C TYR A 101 22.92 9.95 -15.57
N ASP A 102 23.17 9.49 -16.79
CA ASP A 102 23.87 8.25 -17.06
C ASP A 102 25.28 8.52 -17.59
N VAL A 103 26.31 7.92 -16.97
CA VAL A 103 27.71 8.09 -17.36
C VAL A 103 28.51 6.81 -17.15
N GLY A 104 28.95 6.19 -18.25
CA GLY A 104 29.60 4.88 -18.20
C GLY A 104 28.66 3.84 -17.57
N ASN A 105 29.13 3.19 -16.51
CA ASN A 105 28.35 2.20 -15.76
C ASN A 105 27.53 2.81 -14.60
N TRP A 106 27.59 4.14 -14.41
CA TRP A 106 26.81 4.83 -13.37
C TRP A 106 25.50 5.39 -13.93
N GLN A 107 24.43 5.21 -13.16
CA GLN A 107 23.19 5.98 -13.30
C GLN A 107 22.93 6.76 -12.02
N TRP A 108 22.85 8.08 -12.13
CA TRP A 108 22.55 8.97 -11.02
C TRP A 108 21.09 9.39 -11.05
N SER A 109 20.49 9.60 -9.89
CA SER A 109 19.16 10.23 -9.79
C SER A 109 19.03 11.10 -8.56
N ILE A 110 18.31 12.21 -8.71
CA ILE A 110 17.98 13.15 -7.63
C ILE A 110 16.54 13.64 -7.78
N GLY A 111 15.86 13.75 -6.64
CA GLY A 111 14.49 14.27 -6.57
C GLY A 111 13.57 13.30 -5.85
N LYS A 112 12.27 13.45 -6.09
CA LYS A 112 11.25 12.57 -5.52
C LYS A 112 11.04 11.38 -6.45
N ARG A 113 11.51 10.21 -6.05
CA ARG A 113 11.46 8.98 -6.86
C ARG A 113 10.97 7.80 -6.03
N LYS A 114 10.20 6.91 -6.62
CA LYS A 114 9.80 5.64 -6.01
C LYS A 114 10.95 4.64 -6.15
N ARG A 115 11.25 3.90 -5.09
CA ARG A 115 12.21 2.80 -5.11
C ARG A 115 11.57 1.59 -4.44
N ASP A 116 11.47 0.54 -5.22
CA ASP A 116 11.00 -0.76 -4.77
C ASP A 116 12.18 -1.73 -4.84
N PHE A 117 12.43 -2.41 -3.73
CA PHE A 117 13.47 -3.44 -3.65
C PHE A 117 12.88 -4.79 -3.25
N ASP A 118 11.59 -4.91 -2.96
CA ASP A 118 11.02 -6.20 -2.62
C ASP A 118 10.65 -7.03 -3.86
N VAL A 119 10.72 -8.35 -3.70
CA VAL A 119 10.35 -9.35 -4.70
C VAL A 119 8.94 -9.92 -4.49
N ASN A 120 8.37 -9.74 -3.30
CA ASN A 120 7.05 -10.25 -2.96
C ASN A 120 5.93 -9.28 -3.38
N PHE A 121 4.70 -9.76 -3.36
CA PHE A 121 3.53 -8.97 -3.75
C PHE A 121 2.83 -8.34 -2.54
N ALA A 122 2.37 -9.12 -1.57
CA ALA A 122 1.52 -8.63 -0.50
C ALA A 122 2.32 -8.05 0.67
N MET A 123 3.31 -8.80 1.15
CA MET A 123 4.19 -8.31 2.20
C MET A 123 5.54 -7.94 1.59
N ARG A 124 5.88 -6.66 1.62
CA ARG A 124 7.07 -6.13 0.93
C ARG A 124 8.07 -5.45 1.89
N PRO A 125 8.73 -6.21 2.80
CA PRO A 125 9.63 -5.63 3.80
C PRO A 125 10.72 -4.70 3.24
N LEU A 126 11.26 -5.00 2.05
CA LEU A 126 12.37 -4.24 1.46
C LEU A 126 11.95 -2.94 0.77
N ASP A 127 10.65 -2.69 0.57
CA ASP A 127 10.13 -1.42 0.06
C ASP A 127 10.13 -0.32 1.15
N MET A 128 11.19 -0.26 1.95
CA MET A 128 11.30 0.55 3.16
C MET A 128 11.34 2.09 2.94
N PHE A 129 11.31 2.52 1.68
CA PHE A 129 11.42 3.92 1.26
C PHE A 129 10.12 4.44 0.65
N SER A 130 9.45 3.64 -0.16
CA SER A 130 8.18 4.01 -0.79
C SER A 130 7.24 2.81 -0.82
N PRO A 131 6.75 2.34 0.35
CA PRO A 131 5.95 1.14 0.40
C PRO A 131 4.69 1.26 -0.44
N THR A 132 4.39 0.17 -1.14
CA THR A 132 3.25 0.07 -2.05
C THR A 132 2.07 -0.59 -1.33
N ASP A 133 0.84 -0.14 -1.60
CA ASP A 133 -0.37 -0.85 -1.18
C ASP A 133 -0.71 -1.92 -2.24
N PRO A 134 -0.51 -3.22 -1.96
CA PRO A 134 -0.81 -4.28 -2.92
C PRO A 134 -2.31 -4.55 -3.06
N PHE A 135 -3.13 -3.96 -2.19
CA PHE A 135 -4.59 -4.09 -2.21
C PHE A 135 -5.28 -2.85 -2.78
N ALA A 136 -4.53 -1.88 -3.30
CA ALA A 136 -5.10 -0.81 -4.09
C ALA A 136 -5.85 -1.43 -5.28
N LEU A 137 -7.15 -1.13 -5.42
CA LEU A 137 -7.96 -1.63 -6.54
C LEU A 137 -7.41 -1.15 -7.88
N TYR A 138 -6.83 0.05 -7.86
CA TYR A 138 -6.09 0.64 -8.96
C TYR A 138 -4.95 1.47 -8.40
N SER A 139 -3.79 1.38 -9.03
CA SER A 139 -2.64 2.19 -8.67
C SER A 139 -2.70 3.52 -9.42
N LEU A 140 -2.96 4.59 -8.68
CA LEU A 140 -2.38 5.89 -9.04
C LEU A 140 -0.86 5.78 -8.94
N VAL A 141 -0.13 6.74 -9.51
CA VAL A 141 1.33 6.73 -9.39
C VAL A 141 1.69 6.77 -7.91
N ALA A 142 2.32 5.70 -7.43
CA ALA A 142 2.67 5.57 -6.02
C ALA A 142 3.72 6.65 -5.67
N PRO A 143 3.54 7.37 -4.56
CA PRO A 143 4.40 8.49 -4.23
C PRO A 143 5.81 7.99 -3.86
N GLY A 144 6.81 8.58 -4.51
CA GLY A 144 8.20 8.40 -4.14
C GLY A 144 8.61 9.18 -2.90
N VAL A 145 9.89 9.06 -2.54
CA VAL A 145 10.56 9.87 -1.51
C VAL A 145 11.66 10.72 -2.12
N LEU A 146 11.96 11.84 -1.45
CA LEU A 146 13.14 12.65 -1.78
C LEU A 146 14.40 11.81 -1.57
N GLN A 147 15.21 11.71 -2.60
CA GLN A 147 16.44 10.93 -2.57
C GLN A 147 17.50 11.44 -3.53
N VAL A 148 18.73 11.02 -3.28
CA VAL A 148 19.87 11.03 -4.19
C VAL A 148 20.42 9.62 -4.24
N ALA A 149 20.61 9.07 -5.43
CA ALA A 149 21.13 7.72 -5.59
C ALA A 149 22.11 7.63 -6.77
N GLY A 150 23.09 6.74 -6.63
CA GLY A 150 23.99 6.31 -7.68
C GLY A 150 23.94 4.79 -7.80
N ASP A 151 23.58 4.30 -8.98
CA ASP A 151 23.51 2.88 -9.33
C ASP A 151 24.70 2.54 -10.24
N TRP A 152 25.57 1.61 -9.83
CA TRP A 152 26.65 1.07 -10.67
C TRP A 152 26.25 -0.31 -11.22
N PHE A 153 26.33 -0.46 -12.53
CA PHE A 153 26.00 -1.70 -13.23
C PHE A 153 27.27 -2.45 -13.63
N GLY A 154 27.33 -3.73 -13.27
CA GLY A 154 28.34 -4.67 -13.75
C GLY A 154 27.70 -5.88 -14.41
N ASP A 155 28.50 -6.86 -14.79
CA ASP A 155 28.02 -8.08 -15.44
C ASP A 155 27.28 -8.96 -14.41
N GLY A 156 25.95 -8.92 -14.44
CA GLY A 156 25.09 -9.72 -13.57
C GLY A 156 24.95 -9.20 -12.14
N TYR A 157 25.40 -7.97 -11.84
CA TYR A 157 25.23 -7.36 -10.53
C TYR A 157 24.99 -5.85 -10.60
N THR A 158 24.42 -5.29 -9.53
CA THR A 158 24.23 -3.84 -9.37
C THR A 158 24.53 -3.43 -7.94
N MET A 159 25.29 -2.34 -7.79
CA MET A 159 25.50 -1.70 -6.50
C MET A 159 24.78 -0.35 -6.49
N THR A 160 23.91 -0.14 -5.51
CA THR A 160 23.24 1.14 -5.31
C THR A 160 23.78 1.81 -4.05
N LEU A 161 24.14 3.08 -4.15
CA LEU A 161 24.33 3.98 -3.01
C LEU A 161 23.14 4.94 -2.99
N LEU A 162 22.50 5.12 -1.84
CA LEU A 162 21.34 6.01 -1.75
C LEU A 162 21.33 6.78 -0.43
N CYS A 163 20.87 8.02 -0.49
CA CYS A 163 20.44 8.80 0.66
C CYS A 163 19.04 9.32 0.42
N ASN A 164 18.14 9.15 1.37
CA ASN A 164 16.74 9.50 1.20
C ASN A 164 16.14 10.10 2.47
N GLN A 165 15.06 10.84 2.28
CA GLN A 165 14.13 11.14 3.34
C GLN A 165 13.31 9.89 3.64
N THR A 166 13.38 9.40 4.88
CA THR A 166 12.58 8.28 5.36
C THR A 166 11.27 8.82 5.94
N GLN A 167 10.15 8.24 5.51
CA GLN A 167 8.83 8.53 6.08
C GLN A 167 8.29 7.24 6.71
N PRO A 168 8.27 7.14 8.04
CA PRO A 168 7.73 5.97 8.72
C PRO A 168 6.22 5.84 8.39
N GLN A 169 5.81 4.68 7.89
CA GLN A 169 4.40 4.38 7.64
C GLN A 169 3.67 3.94 8.91
N PHE A 170 3.69 4.82 9.92
CA PHE A 170 3.04 4.60 11.19
C PHE A 170 2.38 5.91 11.64
N LEU A 171 1.15 5.81 12.16
CA LEU A 171 0.45 6.96 12.73
C LEU A 171 0.53 6.89 14.25
N ASN A 172 1.17 7.87 14.88
CA ASN A 172 1.12 8.02 16.32
C ASN A 172 -0.07 8.92 16.70
N TYR A 173 -1.19 8.30 17.10
CA TYR A 173 -2.44 8.96 17.48
C TYR A 173 -2.99 9.80 16.33
N GLY A 174 -2.95 9.23 15.13
CA GLY A 174 -3.39 9.87 13.89
C GLY A 174 -2.39 10.87 13.30
N GLN A 175 -1.25 11.12 13.96
CA GLN A 175 -0.20 11.98 13.42
C GLN A 175 0.90 11.14 12.75
N PRO A 176 1.28 11.42 11.50
CA PRO A 176 2.42 10.77 10.89
C PRO A 176 3.70 11.13 11.65
N LEU A 177 4.62 10.18 11.76
CA LEU A 177 5.93 10.48 12.33
C LEU A 177 6.67 11.52 11.47
N ALA A 178 7.48 12.32 12.16
CA ALA A 178 8.38 13.25 11.49
C ALA A 178 9.32 12.49 10.56
N ALA A 179 9.49 13.02 9.35
CA ALA A 179 10.43 12.48 8.39
C ALA A 179 11.87 12.65 8.89
N SER A 180 12.69 11.63 8.65
CA SER A 180 14.11 11.61 8.97
C SER A 180 14.93 11.42 7.71
N TRP A 181 16.26 11.47 7.83
CA TRP A 181 17.17 11.23 6.72
C TRP A 181 18.07 10.06 7.06
N GLY A 182 18.38 9.28 6.04
CA GLY A 182 19.34 8.20 6.14
C GLY A 182 20.01 7.92 4.82
N CYS A 183 21.04 7.09 4.92
CA CYS A 183 21.80 6.62 3.78
C CYS A 183 22.05 5.12 3.90
N GLY A 184 22.24 4.48 2.75
CA GLY A 184 22.44 3.05 2.68
C GLY A 184 23.07 2.62 1.37
N ALA A 185 23.26 1.32 1.29
CA ALA A 185 23.73 0.65 0.09
C ALA A 185 22.90 -0.61 -0.16
N ARG A 186 22.81 -0.98 -1.44
CA ARG A 186 22.22 -2.23 -1.90
C ARG A 186 23.22 -2.95 -2.79
N TRP A 187 23.30 -4.26 -2.65
CA TRP A 187 23.94 -5.16 -3.60
C TRP A 187 22.88 -6.08 -4.19
N TYR A 188 22.79 -6.16 -5.51
CA TYR A 188 21.95 -7.10 -6.25
C TYR A 188 22.84 -7.96 -7.13
N GLN A 189 22.52 -9.25 -7.24
CA GLN A 189 23.20 -10.16 -8.15
C GLN A 189 22.24 -11.21 -8.71
N GLN A 190 22.42 -11.50 -9.99
CA GLN A 190 21.77 -12.60 -10.69
C GLN A 190 22.82 -13.65 -11.08
N VAL A 191 22.53 -14.92 -10.73
CA VAL A 191 23.32 -16.09 -11.12
C VAL A 191 22.35 -17.13 -11.67
N ASP A 192 22.36 -17.32 -12.99
CA ASP A 192 21.43 -18.17 -13.72
C ASP A 192 19.95 -17.80 -13.41
N ALA A 193 19.22 -18.74 -12.80
CA ALA A 193 17.82 -18.61 -12.41
C ALA A 193 17.64 -18.07 -10.98
N LEU A 194 18.73 -17.72 -10.29
CA LEU A 194 18.74 -17.21 -8.92
C LEU A 194 19.04 -15.72 -8.91
N GLU A 195 18.17 -14.94 -8.28
CA GLU A 195 18.37 -13.53 -8.02
C GLU A 195 18.38 -13.30 -6.51
N TRP A 196 19.35 -12.54 -6.02
CA TRP A 196 19.39 -12.15 -4.62
C TRP A 196 19.86 -10.71 -4.46
N GLN A 197 19.46 -10.10 -3.36
CA GLN A 197 19.97 -8.79 -2.98
C GLN A 197 20.06 -8.66 -1.47
N ALA A 198 20.94 -7.77 -1.04
CA ALA A 198 21.09 -7.33 0.33
C ALA A 198 21.06 -5.81 0.37
N VAL A 199 20.38 -5.25 1.38
CA VAL A 199 20.28 -3.81 1.61
C VAL A 199 20.62 -3.52 3.06
N ALA A 200 21.43 -2.48 3.26
CA ALA A 200 21.72 -1.94 4.58
C ALA A 200 21.50 -0.43 4.52
N HIS A 201 20.72 0.10 5.45
CA HIS A 201 20.37 1.51 5.52
C HIS A 201 20.38 1.97 6.98
N HIS A 202 21.00 3.10 7.25
CA HIS A 202 20.96 3.73 8.57
C HIS A 202 20.20 5.06 8.50
N ASP A 203 19.23 5.22 9.39
CA ASP A 203 18.39 6.40 9.52
C ASP A 203 18.52 7.00 10.93
N THR A 204 18.46 8.32 11.07
CA THR A 204 18.60 8.96 12.39
C THR A 204 17.47 8.64 13.37
N ALA A 205 16.25 8.38 12.88
CA ALA A 205 15.11 8.03 13.72
C ALA A 205 14.92 6.51 13.83
N LEU A 206 15.07 5.77 12.72
CA LEU A 206 14.83 4.32 12.67
C LEU A 206 16.06 3.45 12.96
N GLY A 207 17.25 4.05 13.08
CA GLY A 207 18.51 3.33 13.28
C GLY A 207 18.88 2.45 12.07
N TYR A 208 19.55 1.33 12.34
CA TYR A 208 19.92 0.37 11.30
C TYR A 208 18.72 -0.44 10.80
N ARG A 209 18.63 -0.59 9.48
CA ARG A 209 17.71 -1.48 8.77
C ARG A 209 18.53 -2.33 7.82
N VAL A 210 18.46 -3.65 7.97
CA VAL A 210 19.23 -4.61 7.18
C VAL A 210 18.28 -5.67 6.66
N GLY A 211 18.30 -5.91 5.37
CA GLY A 211 17.40 -6.87 4.74
C GLY A 211 18.02 -7.56 3.54
N ALA A 212 17.39 -8.66 3.14
CA ALA A 212 17.77 -9.42 1.98
C ALA A 212 16.54 -10.04 1.33
N SER A 213 16.62 -10.27 0.03
CA SER A 213 15.62 -11.06 -0.69
C SER A 213 16.26 -12.03 -1.65
N LEU A 214 15.46 -13.02 -2.02
CA LEU A 214 15.82 -14.10 -2.91
C LEU A 214 14.64 -14.40 -3.82
N GLN A 215 14.89 -14.61 -5.11
CA GLN A 215 13.92 -15.13 -6.06
C GLN A 215 14.60 -16.20 -6.91
N GLN A 216 13.92 -17.33 -7.10
CA GLN A 216 14.46 -18.41 -7.90
C GLN A 216 13.38 -19.04 -8.77
N VAL A 217 13.68 -19.14 -10.07
CA VAL A 217 12.88 -19.95 -10.99
C VAL A 217 13.30 -21.41 -10.84
N ILE A 218 12.36 -22.26 -10.42
CA ILE A 218 12.60 -23.69 -10.18
C ILE A 218 12.48 -24.44 -11.51
N ASN A 219 11.48 -24.08 -12.32
CA ASN A 219 11.22 -24.58 -13.67
C ASN A 219 10.25 -23.61 -14.39
N ASP A 220 9.84 -23.97 -15.60
CA ASP A 220 8.96 -23.15 -16.46
C ASP A 220 7.62 -22.77 -15.80
N ALA A 221 7.15 -23.53 -14.82
CA ALA A 221 5.87 -23.30 -14.16
C ALA A 221 6.02 -22.70 -12.75
N PHE A 222 7.12 -22.97 -12.04
CA PHE A 222 7.27 -22.62 -10.63
C PHE A 222 8.43 -21.67 -10.37
N ALA A 223 8.16 -20.65 -9.56
CA ALA A 223 9.17 -19.82 -8.93
C ALA A 223 8.85 -19.66 -7.44
N TRP A 224 9.87 -19.42 -6.62
CA TRP A 224 9.69 -19.02 -5.24
C TRP A 224 10.44 -17.73 -4.95
N GLN A 225 9.98 -17.03 -3.93
CA GLN A 225 10.44 -15.70 -3.57
C GLN A 225 10.41 -15.54 -2.06
N SER A 226 11.35 -14.79 -1.51
CA SER A 226 11.44 -14.54 -0.07
C SER A 226 12.09 -13.22 0.21
N SER A 227 11.61 -12.50 1.23
CA SER A 227 12.22 -11.26 1.73
C SER A 227 12.31 -11.28 3.24
N LEU A 228 13.34 -10.64 3.78
CA LEU A 228 13.59 -10.48 5.20
C LEU A 228 14.10 -9.06 5.46
N LEU A 229 13.61 -8.43 6.52
CA LEU A 229 14.09 -7.16 7.03
C LEU A 229 14.18 -7.23 8.55
N TRP A 230 15.34 -6.87 9.08
CA TRP A 230 15.52 -6.52 10.49
C TRP A 230 15.66 -5.01 10.64
N GLN A 231 15.02 -4.45 11.66
CA GLN A 231 15.08 -3.04 11.99
C GLN A 231 15.44 -2.88 13.46
N GLN A 232 16.39 -1.97 13.74
CA GLN A 232 16.86 -1.69 15.09
C GLN A 232 15.79 -0.97 15.93
N HIS A 233 15.19 0.08 15.37
CA HIS A 233 14.12 0.82 16.02
C HIS A 233 12.84 0.75 15.16
N SER A 234 11.78 0.24 15.78
CA SER A 234 10.44 0.17 15.22
C SER A 234 9.42 0.77 16.17
N MET A 235 8.24 1.06 15.62
CA MET A 235 7.06 1.41 16.40
C MET A 235 6.09 0.24 16.40
N GLN A 236 5.63 -0.13 17.59
CA GLN A 236 4.74 -1.26 17.81
C GLN A 236 3.56 -0.82 18.67
N THR A 237 2.42 -1.48 18.51
CA THR A 237 1.26 -1.23 19.37
C THR A 237 0.93 -2.42 20.26
N GLU A 238 0.66 -2.11 21.53
CA GLU A 238 0.36 -3.11 22.55
C GLU A 238 -0.93 -2.72 23.28
N TYR A 239 -1.79 -3.72 23.49
CA TYR A 239 -2.92 -3.58 24.39
C TYR A 239 -2.41 -3.57 25.84
N VAL A 240 -2.87 -2.61 26.64
CA VAL A 240 -2.47 -2.46 28.05
C VAL A 240 -3.68 -2.74 28.93
N ALA A 241 -3.84 -4.00 29.33
CA ALA A 241 -4.78 -4.35 30.39
C ALA A 241 -4.13 -4.00 31.75
N ARG A 242 -4.45 -2.84 32.35
CA ARG A 242 -4.15 -2.66 33.78
C ARG A 242 -5.39 -2.88 34.61
N VAL A 243 -5.26 -3.78 35.58
CA VAL A 243 -6.17 -3.90 36.72
C VAL A 243 -6.00 -2.62 37.53
N VAL A 244 -7.05 -1.81 37.62
CA VAL A 244 -7.11 -0.69 38.55
C VAL A 244 -7.17 -1.28 39.96
N THR A 245 -6.03 -1.48 40.61
CA THR A 245 -5.98 -1.70 42.06
C THR A 245 -6.32 -0.38 42.73
N GLN A 246 -7.61 -0.22 43.07
CA GLN A 246 -8.20 0.83 43.92
C GLN A 246 -7.51 2.20 43.80
N VAL A 247 -7.83 2.92 42.74
CA VAL A 247 -7.61 4.37 42.71
C VAL A 247 -8.80 5.04 43.39
N ASN A 248 -8.52 6.02 44.24
CA ASN A 248 -9.48 6.88 44.93
C ASN A 248 -10.70 7.21 44.04
N PRO A 249 -11.96 7.10 44.52
CA PRO A 249 -13.16 7.35 43.72
C PRO A 249 -13.30 8.80 43.20
N SER A 250 -12.38 9.70 43.57
CA SER A 250 -12.31 11.09 43.12
C SER A 250 -11.37 11.34 41.93
N THR A 251 -10.63 10.32 41.46
CA THR A 251 -9.74 10.43 40.30
C THR A 251 -10.04 9.31 39.33
N THR A 252 -10.82 9.59 38.29
CA THR A 252 -10.96 8.69 37.14
C THR A 252 -9.62 8.64 36.43
N PRO A 253 -8.92 7.50 36.38
CA PRO A 253 -7.69 7.42 35.62
C PRO A 253 -8.06 7.46 34.13
N ASP A 254 -7.74 8.55 33.43
CA ASP A 254 -7.76 8.63 31.97
C ASP A 254 -6.65 7.73 31.42
N LEU A 255 -6.90 6.42 31.36
CA LEU A 255 -5.88 5.44 30.97
C LEU A 255 -6.13 4.91 29.55
N PRO A 256 -5.09 4.92 28.69
CA PRO A 256 -5.20 4.41 27.34
C PRO A 256 -5.31 2.88 27.33
N LEU A 257 -6.18 2.33 26.46
CA LEU A 257 -6.28 0.87 26.25
C LEU A 257 -5.12 0.33 25.42
N VAL A 258 -4.49 1.19 24.63
CA VAL A 258 -3.44 0.82 23.69
C VAL A 258 -2.34 1.86 23.79
N ARG A 259 -1.10 1.40 23.85
CA ARG A 259 0.08 2.27 23.82
C ARG A 259 0.92 1.99 22.58
N VAL A 260 1.63 3.02 22.14
CA VAL A 260 2.74 2.89 21.20
C VAL A 260 4.00 2.60 21.99
N VAL A 261 4.77 1.61 21.56
CA VAL A 261 6.07 1.27 22.10
C VAL A 261 7.10 1.53 21.01
N GLU A 262 8.04 2.43 21.32
CA GLU A 262 9.06 2.91 20.40
C GLU A 262 10.43 2.28 20.70
N GLY A 263 11.33 2.33 19.71
CA GLY A 263 12.73 1.95 19.88
C GLY A 263 12.98 0.45 20.05
N ARG A 264 11.98 -0.41 19.79
CA ARG A 264 12.18 -1.86 19.85
C ARG A 264 12.62 -2.42 18.51
N PRO A 265 13.47 -3.47 18.50
CA PRO A 265 13.78 -4.14 17.26
C PRO A 265 12.55 -4.89 16.73
N ALA A 266 12.43 -4.95 15.41
CA ALA A 266 11.42 -5.73 14.71
C ALA A 266 12.03 -6.49 13.55
N THR A 267 11.38 -7.60 13.20
CA THR A 267 11.70 -8.38 12.01
C THR A 267 10.45 -8.56 11.19
N GLN A 268 10.60 -8.37 9.90
CA GLN A 268 9.57 -8.58 8.89
C GLN A 268 10.09 -9.59 7.89
N TRP A 269 9.28 -10.56 7.50
CA TRP A 269 9.67 -11.50 6.47
C TRP A 269 8.46 -12.04 5.73
N SER A 270 8.70 -12.54 4.54
CA SER A 270 7.67 -13.17 3.72
C SER A 270 8.27 -14.18 2.78
N ILE A 271 7.48 -15.19 2.47
CA ILE A 271 7.81 -16.24 1.50
C ILE A 271 6.62 -16.42 0.56
N GLY A 272 6.91 -16.57 -0.72
CA GLY A 272 5.94 -16.70 -1.78
C GLY A 272 6.26 -17.86 -2.73
N LEU A 273 5.21 -18.46 -3.25
CA LEU A 273 5.26 -19.45 -4.32
C LEU A 273 4.41 -18.95 -5.49
N ASN A 274 5.00 -18.93 -6.66
CA ASN A 274 4.38 -18.53 -7.90
C ASN A 274 4.26 -19.74 -8.83
N TYR A 275 3.07 -19.97 -9.36
CA TYR A 275 2.75 -21.03 -10.30
C TYR A 275 2.09 -20.45 -11.56
N THR A 276 2.71 -20.67 -12.71
CA THR A 276 2.15 -20.33 -14.02
C THR A 276 1.64 -21.60 -14.71
N SER A 277 0.33 -21.65 -14.93
CA SER A 277 -0.32 -22.74 -15.66
C SER A 277 -0.18 -22.56 -17.18
N SER A 278 -0.25 -23.67 -17.91
CA SER A 278 -0.32 -23.68 -19.38
C SER A 278 -1.56 -22.98 -19.95
N LEU A 279 -2.59 -22.77 -19.13
CA LEU A 279 -3.81 -22.03 -19.50
C LEU A 279 -3.63 -20.50 -19.42
N GLY A 280 -2.45 -20.03 -19.04
CA GLY A 280 -2.14 -18.60 -18.89
C GLY A 280 -2.63 -18.00 -17.57
N PHE A 281 -3.00 -18.81 -16.57
CA PHE A 281 -3.22 -18.31 -15.20
C PHE A 281 -1.91 -18.33 -14.42
N ASN A 282 -1.66 -17.25 -13.70
CA ASN A 282 -0.58 -17.07 -12.75
C ASN A 282 -1.17 -17.02 -11.33
N LEU A 283 -0.74 -17.94 -10.48
CA LEU A 283 -1.18 -18.11 -9.10
C LEU A 283 0.00 -17.80 -8.18
N LEU A 284 -0.17 -16.82 -7.30
CA LEU A 284 0.80 -16.47 -6.28
C LEU A 284 0.18 -16.72 -4.89
N ALA A 285 0.88 -17.49 -4.06
CA ALA A 285 0.53 -17.68 -2.66
C ALA A 285 1.67 -17.19 -1.78
N GLU A 286 1.38 -16.33 -0.80
CA GLU A 286 2.38 -15.78 0.10
C GLU A 286 1.98 -15.92 1.58
N TYR A 287 2.98 -16.13 2.42
CA TYR A 287 2.88 -16.01 3.86
C TYR A 287 3.83 -14.91 4.33
N GLY A 288 3.32 -14.01 5.17
CA GLY A 288 4.08 -12.90 5.72
C GLY A 288 4.02 -12.82 7.24
N TYR A 289 5.12 -12.40 7.84
CA TYR A 289 5.22 -12.05 9.25
C TYR A 289 5.70 -10.60 9.45
N ASP A 290 4.92 -9.78 10.15
CA ASP A 290 5.27 -8.41 10.53
C ASP A 290 5.46 -8.26 12.04
N GLY A 291 6.72 -8.15 12.50
CA GLY A 291 7.03 -7.91 13.90
C GLY A 291 6.59 -6.55 14.44
N GLN A 292 6.29 -5.58 13.57
CA GLN A 292 5.82 -4.25 13.96
C GLN A 292 4.32 -4.22 14.25
N ALA A 293 3.56 -5.13 13.64
CA ALA A 293 2.12 -5.19 13.78
C ALA A 293 1.68 -5.69 15.18
N PRO A 294 0.47 -5.29 15.64
CA PRO A 294 -0.04 -5.75 16.92
C PRO A 294 -0.18 -7.28 16.99
N ALA A 295 0.21 -7.83 18.14
CA ALA A 295 0.16 -9.26 18.42
C ALA A 295 -1.29 -9.78 18.54
N ALA A 296 -1.49 -11.07 18.31
CA ALA A 296 -2.81 -11.71 18.46
C ALA A 296 -3.40 -11.54 19.87
N ALA A 297 -2.57 -11.54 20.91
CA ALA A 297 -2.99 -11.29 22.29
C ALA A 297 -3.58 -9.88 22.47
N SER A 298 -2.99 -8.85 21.84
CA SER A 298 -3.53 -7.48 21.88
C SER A 298 -4.91 -7.41 21.24
N TRP A 299 -5.10 -8.07 20.10
CA TRP A 299 -6.38 -8.15 19.41
C TRP A 299 -7.43 -8.94 20.19
N GLN A 300 -7.04 -10.03 20.84
CA GLN A 300 -7.95 -10.80 21.67
C GLN A 300 -8.43 -9.98 22.88
N ALA A 301 -7.48 -9.37 23.61
CA ALA A 301 -7.81 -8.55 24.77
C ALA A 301 -8.68 -7.34 24.41
N PHE A 302 -8.44 -6.70 23.26
CA PHE A 302 -9.29 -5.62 22.77
C PHE A 302 -10.71 -6.10 22.45
N ARG A 303 -10.86 -7.25 21.78
CA ARG A 303 -12.19 -7.83 21.52
C ARG A 303 -12.93 -8.17 22.80
N ASP A 304 -12.24 -8.75 23.78
CA ASP A 304 -12.84 -9.09 25.07
C ASP A 304 -13.34 -7.82 25.78
N LYS A 305 -12.60 -6.71 25.69
CA LYS A 305 -13.01 -5.41 26.21
C LYS A 305 -14.23 -4.84 25.48
N VAL A 306 -14.26 -4.87 24.15
CA VAL A 306 -15.43 -4.42 23.37
C VAL A 306 -16.67 -5.28 23.64
N ALA A 307 -16.49 -6.58 23.92
CA ALA A 307 -17.58 -7.48 24.26
C ALA A 307 -18.19 -7.21 25.66
N GLN A 308 -17.44 -6.57 26.57
CA GLN A 308 -17.92 -6.23 27.92
C GLN A 308 -18.84 -5.01 27.95
N GLY A 309 -18.85 -4.19 26.90
CA GLY A 309 -19.68 -2.99 26.84
C GLY A 309 -19.07 -1.90 25.96
N PRO A 310 -19.77 -0.76 25.83
CA PRO A 310 -19.26 0.38 25.08
C PRO A 310 -17.95 0.90 25.67
N LEU A 311 -17.03 1.29 24.80
CA LEU A 311 -15.79 1.95 25.19
C LEU A 311 -16.08 3.38 25.65
N GLN A 312 -15.37 3.83 26.69
CA GLN A 312 -15.33 5.25 27.05
C GLN A 312 -14.64 6.06 25.95
N PRO A 313 -14.87 7.39 25.83
CA PRO A 313 -14.30 8.20 24.77
C PRO A 313 -12.77 8.10 24.64
N ILE A 314 -12.04 8.13 25.75
CA ILE A 314 -10.58 7.99 25.77
C ILE A 314 -10.11 6.58 25.39
N GLU A 315 -10.85 5.55 25.81
CA GLU A 315 -10.60 4.16 25.45
C GLU A 315 -10.77 3.96 23.93
N LEU A 316 -11.83 4.54 23.36
CA LEU A 316 -12.09 4.55 21.93
C LEU A 316 -10.96 5.24 21.16
N GLN A 317 -10.61 6.47 21.53
CA GLN A 317 -9.55 7.23 20.86
C GLN A 317 -8.21 6.50 20.86
N THR A 318 -7.83 5.91 22.00
CA THR A 318 -6.55 5.21 22.13
C THR A 318 -6.58 3.86 21.41
N SER A 319 -7.72 3.18 21.36
CA SER A 319 -7.86 1.89 20.66
C SER A 319 -7.59 1.96 19.15
N LEU A 320 -7.81 3.12 18.52
CA LEU A 320 -7.51 3.33 17.11
C LEU A 320 -6.05 3.06 16.74
N GLN A 321 -5.15 3.15 17.72
CA GLN A 321 -3.73 2.86 17.54
C GLN A 321 -3.48 1.41 17.11
N LEU A 322 -4.35 0.46 17.45
CA LEU A 322 -4.24 -0.92 16.93
C LEU A 322 -4.38 -1.00 15.41
N PHE A 323 -4.95 0.03 14.77
CA PHE A 323 -5.14 0.12 13.33
C PHE A 323 -4.11 1.04 12.65
N ALA A 324 -3.15 1.58 13.40
CA ALA A 324 -2.21 2.58 12.92
C ALA A 324 -0.94 2.01 12.26
N SER A 325 -0.74 0.69 12.32
CA SER A 325 0.37 -0.01 11.67
C SER A 325 0.06 -0.31 10.21
N ALA A 326 1.11 -0.37 9.37
CA ALA A 326 0.99 -0.73 7.95
C ALA A 326 0.26 -2.07 7.73
N HIS A 327 0.47 -3.05 8.61
CA HIS A 327 -0.31 -4.29 8.65
C HIS A 327 -1.09 -4.39 9.97
N LEU A 328 -2.34 -4.84 9.90
CA LEU A 328 -3.20 -5.01 11.08
C LEU A 328 -2.79 -6.18 11.98
N SER A 329 -2.12 -7.19 11.44
CA SER A 329 -1.70 -8.37 12.19
C SER A 329 -0.32 -8.84 11.81
N ARG A 330 0.36 -9.46 12.78
CA ARG A 330 1.68 -10.03 12.56
C ARG A 330 1.73 -11.15 11.55
N GLN A 331 0.63 -11.87 11.29
CA GLN A 331 0.62 -12.99 10.35
C GLN A 331 -0.42 -12.71 9.27
N GLN A 332 -0.06 -12.93 8.02
CA GLN A 332 -0.97 -12.78 6.89
C GLN A 332 -0.74 -13.88 5.85
N TYR A 333 -1.84 -14.34 5.28
CA TYR A 333 -1.87 -15.31 4.19
C TYR A 333 -2.49 -14.62 2.99
N PHE A 334 -1.83 -14.74 1.85
CA PHE A 334 -2.22 -14.06 0.64
C PHE A 334 -2.29 -15.04 -0.52
N LEU A 335 -3.32 -14.85 -1.35
CA LEU A 335 -3.51 -15.57 -2.60
C LEU A 335 -3.84 -14.55 -3.69
N HIS A 336 -3.16 -14.64 -4.82
CA HIS A 336 -3.39 -13.81 -5.98
C HIS A 336 -3.47 -14.68 -7.23
N VAL A 337 -4.50 -14.45 -8.03
CA VAL A 337 -4.73 -15.11 -9.30
C VAL A 337 -4.90 -14.04 -10.34
N ARG A 338 -4.12 -14.11 -11.41
CA ARG A 338 -4.30 -13.26 -12.58
C ARG A 338 -4.19 -14.09 -13.84
N ARG A 339 -4.80 -13.62 -14.92
CA ARG A 339 -4.55 -14.18 -16.25
C ARG A 339 -3.46 -13.37 -16.95
N SER A 340 -2.37 -14.05 -17.31
CA SER A 340 -1.27 -13.52 -18.13
C SER A 340 -1.52 -13.80 -19.61
N GLY A 341 -0.99 -12.93 -20.48
CA GLY A 341 -1.01 -13.08 -21.94
C GLY A 341 -1.71 -11.92 -22.67
N GLU A 342 -1.70 -11.97 -24.00
CA GLU A 342 -2.26 -10.96 -24.92
C GLU A 342 -3.79 -11.03 -25.04
N HIS A 343 -4.47 -11.27 -23.92
CA HIS A 343 -5.92 -11.24 -23.89
C HIS A 343 -6.39 -9.82 -23.61
N ALA A 344 -7.35 -9.35 -24.41
CA ALA A 344 -7.99 -8.06 -24.18
C ALA A 344 -8.64 -7.97 -22.79
N LEU A 345 -9.06 -9.11 -22.23
CA LEU A 345 -9.68 -9.20 -20.91
C LEU A 345 -8.70 -9.78 -19.86
N GLN A 346 -8.46 -9.02 -18.80
CA GLN A 346 -7.48 -9.31 -17.76
C GLN A 346 -8.17 -9.40 -16.40
N PRO A 347 -8.69 -10.58 -16.01
CA PRO A 347 -9.24 -10.79 -14.68
C PRO A 347 -8.13 -10.96 -13.63
N VAL A 348 -8.38 -10.40 -12.46
CA VAL A 348 -7.54 -10.51 -11.27
C VAL A 348 -8.42 -10.82 -10.05
N LEU A 349 -7.94 -11.69 -9.18
CA LEU A 349 -8.54 -12.00 -7.88
C LEU A 349 -7.44 -12.08 -6.82
N SER A 350 -7.55 -11.30 -5.77
CA SER A 350 -6.67 -11.31 -4.61
C SER A 350 -7.47 -11.58 -3.34
N VAL A 351 -6.93 -12.42 -2.46
CA VAL A 351 -7.51 -12.76 -1.16
C VAL A 351 -6.43 -12.61 -0.10
N MET A 352 -6.72 -11.86 0.96
CA MET A 352 -5.85 -11.76 2.13
C MET A 352 -6.61 -12.19 3.38
N TYR A 353 -6.04 -13.14 4.11
CA TYR A 353 -6.55 -13.61 5.38
C TYR A 353 -5.61 -13.24 6.52
N GLN A 354 -6.18 -12.65 7.56
CA GLN A 354 -5.46 -12.17 8.75
C GLN A 354 -6.12 -12.77 10.01
N PRO A 355 -5.57 -13.88 10.56
CA PRO A 355 -6.25 -14.65 11.60
C PRO A 355 -6.42 -13.89 12.92
N ALA A 356 -5.40 -13.14 13.34
CA ALA A 356 -5.40 -12.42 14.62
C ALA A 356 -6.54 -11.39 14.73
N VAL A 357 -6.93 -10.80 13.58
CA VAL A 357 -8.01 -9.82 13.48
C VAL A 357 -9.33 -10.40 12.99
N ARG A 358 -9.36 -11.71 12.71
CA ARG A 358 -10.51 -12.43 12.13
C ARG A 358 -11.02 -11.76 10.84
N GLY A 359 -10.09 -11.24 10.03
CA GLY A 359 -10.38 -10.47 8.83
C GLY A 359 -10.05 -11.24 7.56
N LEU A 360 -10.91 -11.10 6.56
CA LEU A 360 -10.69 -11.58 5.20
C LEU A 360 -10.97 -10.43 4.22
N LEU A 361 -10.00 -10.08 3.41
CA LEU A 361 -10.13 -9.09 2.34
C LEU A 361 -10.14 -9.83 1.01
N ILE A 362 -11.14 -9.54 0.18
CA ILE A 362 -11.26 -10.07 -1.18
C ILE A 362 -11.29 -8.88 -2.14
N ASN A 363 -10.39 -8.88 -3.12
CA ASN A 363 -10.34 -7.90 -4.20
C ASN A 363 -10.48 -8.66 -5.52
N GLY A 364 -11.41 -8.26 -6.38
CA GLY A 364 -11.45 -8.72 -7.77
C GLY A 364 -11.49 -7.54 -8.73
N SER A 365 -10.78 -7.64 -9.84
CA SER A 365 -10.84 -6.65 -10.91
C SER A 365 -10.86 -7.30 -12.29
N LEU A 366 -11.37 -6.52 -13.25
CA LEU A 366 -11.48 -6.88 -14.64
C LEU A 366 -11.08 -5.66 -15.47
N SER A 367 -9.98 -5.80 -16.20
CA SER A 367 -9.51 -4.78 -17.13
C SER A 367 -9.72 -5.24 -18.58
N TYR A 368 -10.15 -4.31 -19.43
CA TYR A 368 -10.33 -4.48 -20.86
C TYR A 368 -9.44 -3.48 -21.62
N SER A 369 -8.49 -4.00 -22.41
CA SER A 369 -7.65 -3.19 -23.29
C SER A 369 -8.36 -2.96 -24.62
N ALA A 370 -8.72 -1.71 -24.90
CA ALA A 370 -9.37 -1.28 -26.14
C ALA A 370 -8.30 -0.73 -27.09
N GLY A 371 -7.64 -1.62 -27.83
CA GLY A 371 -6.47 -1.27 -28.64
C GLY A 371 -5.20 -1.11 -27.78
N GLU A 372 -4.20 -0.43 -28.33
CA GLU A 372 -2.85 -0.33 -27.72
C GLU A 372 -2.77 0.77 -26.65
N HIS A 373 -3.61 1.80 -26.75
CA HIS A 373 -3.48 3.01 -25.94
C HIS A 373 -4.49 3.10 -24.79
N SER A 374 -5.60 2.36 -24.85
CA SER A 374 -6.74 2.57 -23.93
C SER A 374 -7.04 1.33 -23.09
N GLN A 375 -7.32 1.54 -21.80
CA GLN A 375 -7.76 0.48 -20.90
C GLN A 375 -8.94 0.95 -20.05
N LEU A 376 -9.99 0.12 -19.99
CA LEU A 376 -11.14 0.28 -19.09
C LEU A 376 -11.03 -0.74 -17.96
N SER A 377 -11.29 -0.34 -16.73
CA SER A 377 -11.18 -1.26 -15.60
C SER A 377 -12.33 -1.13 -14.61
N PHE A 378 -12.78 -2.27 -14.10
CA PHE A 378 -13.81 -2.37 -13.06
C PHE A 378 -13.34 -3.29 -11.94
N GLY A 379 -13.39 -2.80 -10.70
CA GLY A 379 -12.88 -3.49 -9.53
C GLY A 379 -13.85 -3.44 -8.36
N PHE A 380 -13.80 -4.46 -7.51
CA PHE A 380 -14.52 -4.50 -6.25
C PHE A 380 -13.60 -5.02 -5.15
N LYS A 381 -13.75 -4.47 -3.95
CA LYS A 381 -13.10 -4.95 -2.74
C LYS A 381 -14.16 -5.17 -1.68
N ARG A 382 -14.04 -6.27 -0.95
CA ARG A 382 -14.94 -6.64 0.14
C ARG A 382 -14.16 -7.03 1.37
N TYR A 383 -14.59 -6.49 2.50
CA TYR A 383 -14.05 -6.79 3.81
C TYR A 383 -15.04 -7.70 4.53
N LEU A 384 -14.55 -8.85 4.98
CA LEU A 384 -15.34 -9.90 5.61
C LEU A 384 -14.77 -10.23 6.98
N GLY A 385 -15.65 -10.64 7.89
CA GLY A 385 -15.29 -11.01 9.25
C GLY A 385 -16.52 -11.00 10.17
N PRO A 386 -16.39 -11.54 11.38
CA PRO A 386 -17.43 -11.43 12.40
C PRO A 386 -17.56 -9.97 12.88
N GLN A 387 -18.64 -9.64 13.58
CA GLN A 387 -18.89 -8.27 14.09
C GLN A 387 -17.79 -7.73 15.01
N GLN A 388 -17.04 -8.62 15.67
CA GLN A 388 -15.90 -8.28 16.54
C GLN A 388 -14.55 -8.31 15.80
N GLY A 389 -14.54 -8.58 14.48
CA GLY A 389 -13.32 -8.54 13.66
C GLY A 389 -12.90 -7.09 13.35
N ALA A 390 -11.62 -6.89 13.05
CA ALA A 390 -11.06 -5.53 12.86
C ALA A 390 -11.81 -4.72 11.78
N PHE A 391 -12.13 -5.33 10.64
CA PHE A 391 -12.84 -4.64 9.56
C PHE A 391 -14.26 -4.22 9.95
N ALA A 392 -14.98 -5.07 10.68
CA ALA A 392 -16.33 -4.73 11.18
C ALA A 392 -16.27 -3.61 12.24
N LEU A 393 -15.24 -3.62 13.10
CA LEU A 393 -15.02 -2.56 14.08
C LEU A 393 -14.71 -1.21 13.41
N LEU A 394 -13.89 -1.20 12.36
CA LEU A 394 -13.66 -0.02 11.51
C LEU A 394 -14.86 0.35 10.64
N GLY A 395 -15.82 -0.57 10.49
CA GLY A 395 -16.96 -0.39 9.60
C GLY A 395 -16.63 -0.47 8.12
N LEU A 396 -15.54 -1.12 7.74
CA LEU A 396 -15.19 -1.35 6.34
C LEU A 396 -16.04 -2.51 5.80
N HIS A 397 -16.79 -2.27 4.72
CA HIS A 397 -17.66 -3.28 4.10
C HIS A 397 -17.26 -3.58 2.67
N SER A 398 -17.30 -2.56 1.82
CA SER A 398 -17.03 -2.71 0.40
C SER A 398 -16.59 -1.42 -0.26
N GLU A 399 -15.85 -1.59 -1.35
CA GLU A 399 -15.39 -0.54 -2.25
C GLU A 399 -15.62 -1.03 -3.68
N ALA A 400 -16.14 -0.17 -4.54
CA ALA A 400 -16.26 -0.43 -5.98
C ALA A 400 -15.56 0.69 -6.73
N VAL A 401 -14.82 0.33 -7.78
CA VAL A 401 -14.04 1.29 -8.55
C VAL A 401 -14.22 1.02 -10.03
N ALA A 402 -14.40 2.09 -10.81
CA ALA A 402 -14.33 2.06 -12.25
C ALA A 402 -13.27 3.08 -12.70
N GLY A 403 -12.55 2.76 -13.77
CA GLY A 403 -11.51 3.64 -14.27
C GLY A 403 -11.20 3.49 -15.74
N PHE A 404 -10.51 4.50 -16.24
CA PHE A 404 -10.00 4.59 -17.58
C PHE A 404 -8.54 5.03 -17.55
N GLN A 405 -7.75 4.45 -18.44
CA GLN A 405 -6.35 4.77 -18.64
C GLN A 405 -6.08 4.97 -20.12
N TYR A 406 -5.27 5.98 -20.45
CA TYR A 406 -4.81 6.26 -21.80
C TYR A 406 -3.30 6.52 -21.82
N VAL A 407 -2.59 5.96 -22.79
CA VAL A 407 -1.16 6.19 -23.05
C VAL A 407 -1.02 6.85 -24.42
N PHE A 408 -0.37 8.01 -24.47
CA PHE A 408 -0.15 8.79 -25.70
C PHE A 408 1.09 8.34 -26.45
#